data_AF-A0A3D4UH54-F1
#
_entry.id   AF-A0A3D4UH54-F1
#
_cell.length_a   1.000
_cell.length_b   1.000
_cell.length_c   1.000
_cell.angle_alpha   90.00
_cell.angle_beta   90.00
_cell.angle_gamma   90.00
#
_symmetry.space_group_name_H-M   'P 1'
#
loop_
_entity.id
_entity.type
_entity.pdbx_description
1 polymer ?
#
loop_
_entity_poly.entity_id
_entity_poly.type
_entity_poly.pdbx_seq_one_letter_code
_entity_poly.pdbx_strand_id
1 'polypeptide(L)'
;MRTPRVISTFLLCASAVSVHAQTVHLLPTNYFASDLSYDGSIATGNMIGPYEPFRWTVEGGVELIGGATVPTIGVGAGTPDISYDGTRISATILDETGTLATMGVWTLGHGWDSVVEADNPNVVNVDSNLSSAWGLSGDGTTISGYFYGSAAGAFGRAHPCTWSEMNGLVPLEVDFGRNSRVNALNYDATIGCGWEERPDGVWQPTVWREGEKMRLSPNLAFTTCEAINASGDIVVGSGFLEFTQNRVASIWRWDGAEYVEQQLDLLPGTPAFQGWAIATGLSDDGSIVVGTNFYSQSPGGSADGIVWTEATGLVKAKDYLVAQGFEFEDSIDIIGVASVSPDASTFIADYFDHRTSQIGCMILRLPRACSADLNGDGELNFFDVS
;
A
#
# COMPACT_ATOMS: atom_id res chain seq x y z
N MET A 1 -64.97 27.82 -36.09
CA MET A 1 -63.67 27.12 -35.99
C MET A 1 -62.99 27.58 -34.71
N ARG A 2 -62.94 26.72 -33.69
CA ARG A 2 -62.21 26.97 -32.44
C ARG A 2 -60.98 26.07 -32.45
N THR A 3 -59.79 26.65 -32.37
CA THR A 3 -58.51 25.96 -32.24
C THR A 3 -58.36 25.35 -30.84
N PRO A 4 -57.86 24.10 -30.70
CA PRO A 4 -57.61 23.51 -29.40
C PRO A 4 -56.27 24.01 -28.84
N ARG A 5 -56.25 24.36 -27.55
CA ARG A 5 -55.02 24.58 -26.78
C ARG A 5 -54.52 23.21 -26.31
N VAL A 6 -53.34 22.83 -26.77
CA VAL A 6 -52.57 21.69 -26.25
C VAL A 6 -52.01 22.13 -24.90
N ILE A 7 -52.47 21.49 -23.82
CA ILE A 7 -51.85 21.59 -22.50
C ILE A 7 -50.76 20.52 -22.48
N SER A 8 -49.50 20.94 -22.62
CA SER A 8 -48.35 20.08 -22.40
C SER A 8 -48.17 19.89 -20.89
N THR A 9 -48.57 18.73 -20.40
CA THR A 9 -48.24 18.28 -19.05
C THR A 9 -46.75 17.93 -19.02
N PHE A 10 -45.94 18.80 -18.42
CA PHE A 10 -44.56 18.44 -18.07
C PHE A 10 -44.61 17.42 -16.92
N LEU A 11 -44.20 16.19 -17.20
CA LEU A 11 -43.85 15.22 -16.16
C LEU A 11 -42.55 15.72 -15.50
N LEU A 12 -42.64 16.14 -14.23
CA LEU A 12 -41.45 16.22 -13.38
C LEU A 12 -41.06 14.78 -13.03
N CYS A 13 -40.05 14.23 -13.70
CA CYS A 13 -39.34 13.08 -13.19
C CYS A 13 -38.47 13.57 -12.02
N ALA A 14 -38.87 13.27 -10.79
CA ALA A 14 -37.99 13.40 -9.64
C ALA A 14 -36.93 12.31 -9.73
N SER A 15 -35.76 12.66 -10.27
CA SER A 15 -34.56 11.83 -10.21
C SER A 15 -34.10 11.83 -8.76
N ALA A 16 -34.21 10.70 -8.06
CA ALA A 16 -33.59 10.55 -6.75
C ALA A 16 -32.07 10.61 -6.94
N VAL A 17 -31.41 11.59 -6.33
CA VAL A 17 -29.96 11.75 -6.32
C VAL A 17 -29.37 10.64 -5.44
N SER A 18 -28.44 9.87 -5.99
CA SER A 18 -27.58 8.96 -5.24
C SER A 18 -26.24 9.64 -5.03
N VAL A 19 -26.13 10.52 -4.02
CA VAL A 19 -24.82 10.77 -3.42
C VAL A 19 -24.37 9.43 -2.87
N HIS A 20 -23.24 8.89 -3.32
CA HIS A 20 -22.69 7.70 -2.68
C HIS A 20 -22.30 8.12 -1.27
N ALA A 21 -23.10 7.68 -0.31
CA ALA A 21 -22.79 7.84 1.09
C ALA A 21 -21.43 7.19 1.39
N GLN A 22 -20.76 7.72 2.40
CA GLN A 22 -19.59 7.06 2.97
C GLN A 22 -19.92 5.63 3.33
N THR A 23 -19.00 4.71 3.03
CA THR A 23 -19.16 3.32 3.43
C THR A 23 -17.99 2.86 4.29
N VAL A 24 -18.33 2.07 5.30
CA VAL A 24 -17.38 1.37 6.17
C VAL A 24 -17.61 -0.12 5.99
N HIS A 25 -16.61 -0.83 5.50
CA HIS A 25 -16.64 -2.28 5.35
C HIS A 25 -15.64 -2.89 6.34
N LEU A 26 -16.14 -3.45 7.43
CA LEU A 26 -15.31 -4.23 8.35
C LEU A 26 -14.94 -5.56 7.69
N LEU A 27 -13.65 -5.87 7.65
CA LEU A 27 -13.22 -7.20 7.24
C LEU A 27 -13.48 -8.20 8.38
N PRO A 28 -13.65 -9.49 8.07
CA PRO A 28 -13.73 -10.51 9.10
C PRO A 28 -12.46 -10.50 9.97
N THR A 29 -12.59 -10.96 11.21
CA THR A 29 -11.45 -11.07 12.13
C THR A 29 -10.32 -11.87 11.50
N ASN A 30 -9.08 -11.44 11.71
CA ASN A 30 -7.84 -12.02 11.16
C ASN A 30 -7.57 -11.70 9.67
N TYR A 31 -8.39 -10.91 8.99
CA TYR A 31 -8.09 -10.48 7.62
C TYR A 31 -7.58 -9.05 7.63
N PHE A 32 -6.39 -8.83 7.08
CA PHE A 32 -5.73 -7.54 7.03
C PHE A 32 -5.41 -7.21 5.58
N ALA A 33 -6.06 -6.17 5.07
CA ALA A 33 -5.78 -5.67 3.73
C ALA A 33 -4.48 -4.85 3.75
N SER A 34 -3.75 -4.89 2.64
CA SER A 34 -2.50 -4.17 2.43
C SER A 34 -2.56 -3.18 1.29
N ASP A 35 -3.35 -3.48 0.24
CA ASP A 35 -3.38 -2.64 -0.96
C ASP A 35 -4.75 -2.61 -1.68
N LEU A 36 -4.95 -1.60 -2.53
CA LEU A 36 -6.18 -1.23 -3.21
C LEU A 36 -5.98 -1.07 -4.72
N SER A 37 -6.97 -1.50 -5.51
CA SER A 37 -7.06 -1.10 -6.93
C SER A 37 -7.19 0.43 -7.06
N TYR A 38 -7.01 0.96 -8.27
CA TYR A 38 -6.98 2.41 -8.53
C TYR A 38 -8.13 3.17 -7.87
N ASP A 39 -9.35 2.62 -8.00
CA ASP A 39 -10.59 3.20 -7.52
C ASP A 39 -11.03 2.69 -6.13
N GLY A 40 -10.20 1.84 -5.50
CA GLY A 40 -10.48 1.19 -4.22
C GLY A 40 -11.65 0.21 -4.22
N SER A 41 -12.14 -0.21 -5.39
CA SER A 41 -13.24 -1.19 -5.48
C SER A 41 -12.81 -2.61 -5.12
N ILE A 42 -11.52 -2.93 -5.28
CA ILE A 42 -10.90 -4.21 -4.96
C ILE A 42 -9.78 -3.97 -3.94
N ALA A 43 -9.65 -4.87 -2.97
CA ALA A 43 -8.53 -4.87 -2.03
C ALA A 43 -7.86 -6.25 -1.98
N THR A 44 -6.61 -6.30 -1.58
CA THR A 44 -5.90 -7.54 -1.26
C THR A 44 -5.20 -7.46 0.09
N GLY A 45 -4.75 -8.59 0.60
CA GLY A 45 -4.01 -8.71 1.84
C GLY A 45 -3.90 -10.16 2.28
N ASN A 46 -3.57 -10.39 3.55
CA ASN A 46 -3.38 -11.73 4.11
C ASN A 46 -4.34 -12.03 5.27
N MET A 47 -4.69 -13.30 5.38
CA MET A 47 -5.28 -13.85 6.60
C MET A 47 -4.19 -14.18 7.63
N ILE A 48 -4.28 -13.64 8.85
CA ILE A 48 -3.45 -14.03 9.99
C ILE A 48 -3.66 -15.52 10.31
N GLY A 49 -2.55 -16.21 10.61
CA GLY A 49 -2.52 -17.65 10.86
C GLY A 49 -1.98 -18.37 9.63
N PRO A 50 -2.82 -18.82 8.68
CA PRO A 50 -2.35 -19.47 7.46
C PRO A 50 -1.46 -18.59 6.57
N TYR A 51 -1.54 -17.25 6.71
CA TYR A 51 -0.87 -16.30 5.84
C TYR A 51 -1.24 -16.53 4.37
N GLU A 52 -2.55 -16.71 4.15
CA GLU A 52 -3.13 -16.93 2.84
C GLU A 52 -3.59 -15.60 2.25
N PRO A 53 -3.14 -15.25 1.03
CA PRO A 53 -3.64 -14.08 0.32
C PRO A 53 -5.14 -14.14 0.09
N PHE A 54 -5.77 -12.98 0.07
CA PHE A 54 -7.18 -12.83 -0.28
C PHE A 54 -7.40 -11.71 -1.29
N ARG A 55 -8.55 -11.78 -1.95
CA ARG A 55 -9.13 -10.70 -2.73
C ARG A 55 -10.46 -10.29 -2.10
N TRP A 56 -10.68 -8.99 -1.94
CA TRP A 56 -11.92 -8.45 -1.41
C TRP A 56 -12.61 -7.59 -2.46
N THR A 57 -13.95 -7.68 -2.53
CA THR A 57 -14.80 -6.73 -3.25
C THR A 57 -15.98 -6.30 -2.40
N VAL A 58 -16.57 -5.15 -2.72
CA VAL A 58 -17.78 -4.65 -2.04
C VAL A 58 -18.93 -5.67 -2.08
N GLU A 59 -19.12 -6.34 -3.22
CA GLU A 59 -20.26 -7.24 -3.47
C GLU A 59 -20.01 -8.67 -2.98
N GLY A 60 -18.76 -9.14 -3.10
CA GLY A 60 -18.37 -10.51 -2.78
C GLY A 60 -17.82 -10.69 -1.36
N GLY A 61 -17.40 -9.60 -0.71
CA GLY A 61 -16.64 -9.68 0.53
C GLY A 61 -15.25 -10.29 0.28
N VAL A 62 -14.70 -10.94 1.31
CA VAL A 62 -13.37 -11.57 1.25
C VAL A 62 -13.45 -12.95 0.60
N GLU A 63 -12.59 -13.19 -0.37
CA GLU A 63 -12.34 -14.48 -1.02
C GLU A 63 -10.86 -14.85 -0.85
N LEU A 64 -10.59 -15.97 -0.18
CA LEU A 64 -9.23 -16.54 -0.14
C LEU A 64 -8.86 -17.07 -1.53
N ILE A 65 -7.66 -16.75 -1.99
CA ILE A 65 -7.20 -17.09 -3.34
C ILE A 65 -6.12 -18.19 -3.37
N GLY A 66 -5.90 -18.90 -2.26
CA GLY A 66 -4.85 -19.92 -2.14
C GLY A 66 -3.46 -19.31 -1.92
N GLY A 67 -2.43 -20.16 -1.90
CA GLY A 67 -1.03 -19.74 -1.74
C GLY A 67 -0.55 -19.62 -0.30
N ALA A 68 -1.28 -20.16 0.69
CA ALA A 68 -0.89 -20.17 2.09
C ALA A 68 0.49 -20.81 2.33
N THR A 69 1.36 -20.14 3.08
CA THR A 69 2.74 -20.60 3.34
C THR A 69 2.92 -21.18 4.74
N VAL A 70 2.32 -20.57 5.76
CA VAL A 70 2.52 -20.95 7.17
C VAL A 70 2.13 -22.40 7.48
N PRO A 71 1.01 -22.96 6.98
CA PRO A 71 0.63 -24.35 7.28
C PRO A 71 1.68 -25.38 6.84
N THR A 72 2.53 -25.03 5.86
CA THR A 72 3.51 -25.95 5.27
C THR A 72 4.92 -25.69 5.77
N ILE A 73 5.38 -24.45 5.71
CA ILE A 73 6.76 -24.08 6.05
C ILE A 73 6.89 -23.31 7.36
N GLY A 74 5.77 -23.02 8.05
CA GLY A 74 5.76 -22.38 9.36
C GLY A 74 6.06 -20.87 9.36
N VAL A 75 6.28 -20.28 8.19
CA VAL A 75 6.67 -18.87 8.02
C VAL A 75 5.84 -18.24 6.91
N GLY A 76 5.39 -17.00 7.15
CA GLY A 76 4.81 -16.11 6.15
C GLY A 76 5.75 -14.93 5.91
N ALA A 77 5.80 -14.45 4.67
CA ALA A 77 6.64 -13.32 4.27
C ALA A 77 5.99 -12.55 3.12
N GLY A 78 6.48 -11.35 2.84
CA GLY A 78 5.94 -10.51 1.78
C GLY A 78 4.73 -9.72 2.20
N THR A 79 4.17 -8.96 1.27
CA THR A 79 2.92 -8.23 1.46
C THR A 79 2.18 -8.25 0.12
N PRO A 80 0.93 -8.74 0.07
CA PRO A 80 0.19 -8.76 -1.17
C PRO A 80 -0.07 -7.36 -1.71
N ASP A 81 -0.01 -7.24 -3.03
CA ASP A 81 -0.14 -5.96 -3.74
C ASP A 81 -0.99 -6.17 -4.99
N ILE A 82 -1.78 -5.18 -5.42
CA ILE A 82 -2.79 -5.36 -6.47
C ILE A 82 -2.62 -4.38 -7.65
N SER A 83 -2.88 -4.84 -8.87
CA SER A 83 -2.87 -3.97 -10.06
C SER A 83 -4.00 -2.94 -10.02
N TYR A 84 -3.83 -1.84 -10.75
CA TYR A 84 -4.80 -0.74 -10.77
C TYR A 84 -6.18 -1.17 -11.29
N ASP A 85 -6.22 -2.12 -12.22
CA ASP A 85 -7.45 -2.70 -12.74
C ASP A 85 -8.06 -3.79 -11.84
N GLY A 86 -7.39 -4.15 -10.75
CA GLY A 86 -7.86 -5.14 -9.77
C GLY A 86 -7.88 -6.58 -10.28
N THR A 87 -7.19 -6.87 -11.38
CA THR A 87 -7.19 -8.20 -12.03
C THR A 87 -5.99 -9.07 -11.68
N ARG A 88 -4.90 -8.48 -11.16
CA ARG A 88 -3.69 -9.20 -10.76
C ARG A 88 -3.27 -8.87 -9.34
N ILE A 89 -2.81 -9.88 -8.61
CA ILE A 89 -2.32 -9.75 -7.22
C ILE A 89 -0.95 -10.41 -7.14
N SER A 90 0.04 -9.73 -6.57
CA SER A 90 1.31 -10.38 -6.20
C SER A 90 1.27 -10.85 -4.75
N ALA A 91 1.95 -11.94 -4.41
CA ALA A 91 2.16 -12.37 -3.03
C ALA A 91 3.34 -13.33 -2.92
N THR A 92 3.81 -13.59 -1.69
CA THR A 92 4.69 -14.73 -1.44
C THR A 92 3.83 -15.97 -1.23
N ILE A 93 3.99 -16.95 -2.09
CA ILE A 93 3.22 -18.20 -2.11
C ILE A 93 4.17 -19.40 -2.00
N LEU A 94 3.61 -20.61 -1.88
CA LEU A 94 4.40 -21.82 -2.12
C LEU A 94 4.62 -22.02 -3.63
N ASP A 95 5.79 -22.52 -3.99
CA ASP A 95 6.13 -22.97 -5.33
C ASP A 95 5.25 -24.14 -5.80
N GLU A 96 5.37 -24.55 -7.06
CA GLU A 96 4.57 -25.67 -7.62
C GLU A 96 4.75 -27.00 -6.86
N THR A 97 5.91 -27.18 -6.21
CA THR A 97 6.17 -28.38 -5.39
C THR A 97 5.47 -28.32 -4.03
N GLY A 98 5.04 -27.13 -3.62
CA GLY A 98 4.41 -26.89 -2.32
C GLY A 98 5.42 -26.91 -1.16
N THR A 99 6.71 -26.69 -1.40
CA THR A 99 7.75 -26.86 -0.35
C THR A 99 8.60 -25.64 -0.09
N LEU A 100 8.62 -24.67 -1.00
CA LEU A 100 9.44 -23.46 -0.90
C LEU A 100 8.59 -22.21 -1.10
N ALA A 101 8.83 -21.18 -0.30
CA ALA A 101 8.26 -19.86 -0.54
C ALA A 101 8.91 -19.18 -1.76
N THR A 102 8.07 -18.56 -2.59
CA THR A 102 8.48 -17.86 -3.81
C THR A 102 7.52 -16.70 -4.10
N MET A 103 7.98 -15.72 -4.88
CA MET A 103 7.10 -14.71 -5.47
C MET A 103 6.08 -15.40 -6.38
N GLY A 104 4.83 -14.96 -6.33
CA GLY A 104 3.78 -15.38 -7.24
C GLY A 104 2.93 -14.23 -7.73
N VAL A 105 2.27 -14.45 -8.87
CA VAL A 105 1.23 -13.57 -9.40
C VAL A 105 -0.05 -14.36 -9.60
N TRP A 106 -1.14 -13.86 -9.02
CA TRP A 106 -2.48 -14.37 -9.23
C TRP A 106 -3.14 -13.54 -10.32
N THR A 107 -3.77 -14.20 -11.28
CA THR A 107 -4.59 -13.54 -12.31
C THR A 107 -6.04 -13.98 -12.19
N LEU A 108 -6.96 -13.01 -12.22
CA LEU A 108 -8.40 -13.25 -12.17
C LEU A 108 -8.85 -14.23 -13.26
N GLY A 109 -9.47 -15.33 -12.85
CA GLY A 109 -9.94 -16.39 -13.75
C GLY A 109 -8.85 -17.40 -14.18
N HIS A 110 -7.59 -17.21 -13.78
CA HIS A 110 -6.49 -18.13 -14.04
C HIS A 110 -5.98 -18.82 -12.76
N GLY A 111 -5.72 -18.05 -11.70
CA GLY A 111 -5.07 -18.55 -10.49
C GLY A 111 -3.63 -18.06 -10.38
N TRP A 112 -2.83 -18.76 -9.56
CA TRP A 112 -1.43 -18.43 -9.25
C TRP A 112 -0.44 -19.02 -10.25
N ASP A 113 0.54 -18.20 -10.62
CA ASP A 113 1.81 -18.62 -11.20
C ASP A 113 2.93 -18.34 -10.19
N SER A 114 3.81 -19.33 -9.95
CA SER A 114 5.06 -19.11 -9.20
C SER A 114 6.14 -18.59 -10.14
N VAL A 115 6.86 -17.53 -9.74
CA VAL A 115 7.70 -16.78 -10.70
C VAL A 115 9.21 -16.94 -10.51
N VAL A 116 9.64 -17.55 -9.39
CA VAL A 116 11.03 -17.95 -9.18
C VAL A 116 11.10 -19.44 -8.90
N GLU A 117 11.82 -20.15 -9.77
CA GLU A 117 11.98 -21.61 -9.74
C GLU A 117 13.22 -22.02 -8.91
N ALA A 118 13.14 -23.19 -8.28
CA ALA A 118 14.18 -23.71 -7.39
C ALA A 118 15.49 -24.10 -8.11
N ASP A 119 15.44 -24.35 -9.41
CA ASP A 119 16.59 -24.69 -10.24
C ASP A 119 17.25 -23.46 -10.89
N ASN A 120 16.75 -22.25 -10.61
CA ASN A 120 17.39 -21.02 -11.06
C ASN A 120 18.80 -20.92 -10.45
N PRO A 121 19.88 -20.91 -11.27
CA PRO A 121 21.25 -20.98 -10.77
C PRO A 121 21.68 -19.76 -9.97
N ASN A 122 20.96 -18.64 -10.11
CA ASN A 122 21.25 -17.40 -9.39
C ASN A 122 20.54 -17.32 -8.03
N VAL A 123 19.67 -18.28 -7.72
CA VAL A 123 18.84 -18.30 -6.51
C VAL A 123 19.32 -19.43 -5.59
N VAL A 124 19.28 -19.19 -4.28
CA VAL A 124 19.52 -20.21 -3.26
C VAL A 124 18.33 -20.31 -2.33
N ASN A 125 18.10 -21.49 -1.78
CA ASN A 125 17.14 -21.68 -0.70
C ASN A 125 17.76 -21.22 0.63
N VAL A 126 17.12 -20.27 1.30
CA VAL A 126 17.38 -19.89 2.69
C VAL A 126 16.10 -20.08 3.50
N ASP A 127 16.13 -20.95 4.50
CA ASP A 127 15.00 -21.20 5.41
C ASP A 127 13.66 -21.50 4.70
N SER A 128 13.73 -22.37 3.66
CA SER A 128 12.58 -22.74 2.82
C SER A 128 11.97 -21.57 2.03
N ASN A 129 12.80 -20.59 1.68
CA ASN A 129 12.40 -19.40 0.93
C ASN A 129 13.42 -19.13 -0.19
N LEU A 130 12.91 -18.98 -1.41
CA LEU A 130 13.66 -18.60 -2.61
C LEU A 130 13.57 -17.09 -2.86
N SER A 131 12.35 -16.56 -2.75
CA SER A 131 12.03 -15.16 -2.99
C SER A 131 10.74 -14.75 -2.28
N SER A 132 10.53 -13.45 -2.14
CA SER A 132 9.36 -12.89 -1.48
C SER A 132 8.87 -11.64 -2.20
N ALA A 133 7.55 -11.57 -2.43
CA ALA A 133 6.91 -10.48 -3.15
C ALA A 133 6.48 -9.39 -2.15
N TRP A 134 6.74 -8.14 -2.52
CA TRP A 134 6.44 -6.97 -1.70
C TRP A 134 5.69 -5.88 -2.45
N GLY A 135 5.73 -5.88 -3.79
CA GLY A 135 4.94 -4.95 -4.60
C GLY A 135 4.65 -5.47 -6.01
N LEU A 136 3.71 -4.83 -6.69
CA LEU A 136 3.25 -5.06 -8.05
C LEU A 136 3.11 -3.70 -8.75
N SER A 137 3.55 -3.61 -10.00
CA SER A 137 3.36 -2.39 -10.79
C SER A 137 1.88 -2.11 -11.03
N GLY A 138 1.52 -0.84 -11.18
CA GLY A 138 0.12 -0.44 -11.40
C GLY A 138 -0.50 -1.10 -12.65
N ASP A 139 0.29 -1.32 -13.70
CA ASP A 139 -0.12 -2.07 -14.90
C ASP A 139 -0.23 -3.60 -14.71
N GLY A 140 0.15 -4.11 -13.54
CA GLY A 140 0.06 -5.52 -13.16
C GLY A 140 1.08 -6.45 -13.83
N THR A 141 2.10 -5.92 -14.52
CA THR A 141 3.03 -6.72 -15.33
C THR A 141 4.31 -7.10 -14.61
N THR A 142 4.69 -6.37 -13.56
CA THR A 142 5.99 -6.52 -12.90
C THR A 142 5.84 -6.63 -11.40
N ILE A 143 6.41 -7.67 -10.82
CA ILE A 143 6.48 -7.92 -9.38
C ILE A 143 7.82 -7.36 -8.87
N SER A 144 7.83 -6.87 -7.63
CA SER A 144 9.04 -6.49 -6.92
C SER A 144 9.17 -7.17 -5.57
N GLY A 145 10.41 -7.21 -5.07
CA GLY A 145 10.72 -7.80 -3.78
C GLY A 145 12.19 -8.12 -3.65
N TYR A 146 12.48 -9.32 -3.20
CA TYR A 146 13.83 -9.86 -3.16
C TYR A 146 13.85 -11.35 -3.47
N PHE A 147 15.02 -11.84 -3.85
CA PHE A 147 15.38 -13.25 -3.86
C PHE A 147 16.65 -13.49 -3.04
N TYR A 148 16.87 -14.71 -2.58
CA TYR A 148 18.14 -15.07 -1.97
C TYR A 148 19.15 -15.42 -3.05
N GLY A 149 20.20 -14.61 -3.20
CA GLY A 149 21.16 -14.74 -4.29
C GLY A 149 22.22 -15.84 -4.06
N SER A 150 22.77 -16.37 -5.16
CA SER A 150 23.91 -17.31 -5.16
C SER A 150 25.24 -16.68 -5.60
N ALA A 151 25.21 -15.48 -6.21
CA ALA A 151 26.34 -14.88 -6.93
C ALA A 151 26.80 -13.53 -6.34
N ALA A 152 27.99 -13.08 -6.75
CA ALA A 152 28.50 -11.71 -6.61
C ALA A 152 28.36 -11.05 -5.22
N GLY A 153 28.65 -11.78 -4.14
CA GLY A 153 28.57 -11.26 -2.77
C GLY A 153 27.17 -11.32 -2.14
N ALA A 154 26.16 -11.79 -2.88
CA ALA A 154 24.80 -11.97 -2.42
C ALA A 154 24.49 -13.39 -1.91
N PHE A 155 25.49 -14.28 -1.78
CA PHE A 155 25.27 -15.67 -1.35
C PHE A 155 24.49 -15.72 -0.03
N GLY A 156 23.24 -16.20 -0.08
CA GLY A 156 22.33 -16.29 1.07
C GLY A 156 21.84 -14.93 1.61
N ARG A 157 21.94 -13.86 0.82
CA ARG A 157 21.46 -12.51 1.17
C ARG A 157 20.23 -12.15 0.36
N ALA A 158 19.35 -11.34 0.95
CA ALA A 158 18.22 -10.77 0.23
C ALA A 158 18.75 -9.77 -0.82
N HIS A 159 18.51 -10.08 -2.09
CA HIS A 159 18.93 -9.29 -3.23
C HIS A 159 17.69 -8.65 -3.88
N PRO A 160 17.66 -7.34 -4.09
CA PRO A 160 16.50 -6.65 -4.62
C PRO A 160 16.28 -7.06 -6.07
N CYS A 161 15.03 -7.26 -6.46
CA CYS A 161 14.71 -7.68 -7.82
C CYS A 161 13.37 -7.18 -8.29
N THR A 162 13.22 -7.19 -9.62
CA THR A 162 11.92 -7.24 -10.28
C THR A 162 11.76 -8.55 -11.02
N TRP A 163 10.52 -8.95 -11.27
CA TRP A 163 10.18 -10.04 -12.17
C TRP A 163 9.04 -9.64 -13.09
N SER A 164 9.12 -10.01 -14.36
CA SER A 164 8.01 -9.90 -15.32
C SER A 164 8.01 -11.11 -16.25
N GLU A 165 6.86 -11.42 -16.85
CA GLU A 165 6.75 -12.49 -17.87
C GLU A 165 7.76 -12.28 -19.02
N MET A 166 8.03 -11.03 -19.38
CA MET A 166 8.91 -10.67 -20.50
C MET A 166 10.39 -10.83 -20.17
N ASN A 167 10.82 -10.41 -18.97
CA ASN A 167 12.24 -10.31 -18.62
C ASN A 167 12.72 -11.41 -17.65
N GLY A 168 11.79 -12.17 -17.08
CA GLY A 168 12.09 -13.07 -15.97
C GLY A 168 12.58 -12.30 -14.74
N LEU A 169 13.35 -12.98 -13.89
CA LEU A 169 13.94 -12.40 -12.68
C LEU A 169 15.11 -11.48 -13.04
N VAL A 170 14.98 -10.19 -12.73
CA VAL A 170 16.01 -9.17 -12.96
C VAL A 170 16.53 -8.66 -11.61
N PRO A 171 17.81 -8.91 -11.27
CA PRO A 171 18.42 -8.33 -10.07
C PRO A 171 18.63 -6.82 -10.26
N LEU A 172 18.44 -6.05 -9.20
CA LEU A 172 18.73 -4.62 -9.15
C LEU A 172 20.08 -4.36 -8.47
N GLU A 173 20.65 -3.18 -8.74
CA GLU A 173 21.93 -2.79 -8.15
C GLU A 173 21.86 -2.77 -6.61
N VAL A 174 22.88 -3.35 -5.96
CA VAL A 174 23.09 -3.33 -4.52
C VAL A 174 24.58 -3.29 -4.22
N ASP A 175 24.98 -2.62 -3.14
CA ASP A 175 26.35 -2.59 -2.63
C ASP A 175 26.77 -4.02 -2.27
N PHE A 176 28.02 -4.35 -2.59
CA PHE A 176 28.55 -5.70 -2.39
C PHE A 176 28.36 -6.18 -0.94
N GLY A 177 27.70 -7.33 -0.77
CA GLY A 177 27.49 -7.96 0.53
C GLY A 177 26.41 -7.32 1.39
N ARG A 178 25.49 -6.54 0.82
CA ARG A 178 24.35 -5.95 1.52
C ARG A 178 23.06 -6.68 1.22
N ASN A 179 22.15 -6.66 2.21
CA ASN A 179 20.76 -7.03 2.01
C ASN A 179 20.00 -5.83 1.45
N SER A 180 19.03 -6.07 0.59
CA SER A 180 18.15 -5.02 0.08
C SER A 180 16.86 -5.63 -0.46
N ARG A 181 15.82 -4.78 -0.55
CA ARG A 181 14.49 -5.14 -1.00
C ARG A 181 13.82 -3.96 -1.67
N VAL A 182 13.07 -4.24 -2.72
CA VAL A 182 12.11 -3.30 -3.31
C VAL A 182 10.75 -3.53 -2.64
N ASN A 183 10.18 -2.49 -2.05
CA ASN A 183 8.89 -2.52 -1.39
C ASN A 183 7.74 -2.17 -2.35
N ALA A 184 7.95 -1.23 -3.28
CA ALA A 184 6.90 -0.79 -4.20
C ALA A 184 7.46 -0.36 -5.57
N LEU A 185 6.59 -0.39 -6.58
CA LEU A 185 6.87 0.03 -7.96
C LEU A 185 5.91 1.13 -8.39
N ASN A 186 6.36 2.01 -9.28
CA ASN A 186 5.47 2.92 -10.00
C ASN A 186 4.62 2.16 -11.04
N TYR A 187 3.78 2.88 -11.78
CA TYR A 187 2.77 2.25 -12.65
C TYR A 187 3.35 1.29 -13.69
N ASP A 188 4.47 1.64 -14.32
CA ASP A 188 5.11 0.88 -15.40
C ASP A 188 6.40 0.17 -14.97
N ALA A 189 6.66 0.11 -13.65
CA ALA A 189 7.85 -0.51 -13.05
C ALA A 189 9.22 0.05 -13.51
N THR A 190 9.26 1.25 -14.10
CA THR A 190 10.52 1.93 -14.41
C THR A 190 11.22 2.48 -13.17
N ILE A 191 10.49 2.64 -12.07
CA ILE A 191 10.97 3.15 -10.80
C ILE A 191 10.48 2.24 -9.67
N GLY A 192 11.40 1.78 -8.83
CA GLY A 192 11.10 1.05 -7.60
C GLY A 192 11.67 1.75 -6.38
N CYS A 193 11.02 1.59 -5.23
CA CYS A 193 11.53 2.09 -3.95
C CYS A 193 11.54 1.00 -2.89
N GLY A 194 12.43 1.12 -1.90
CA GLY A 194 12.54 0.18 -0.79
C GLY A 194 13.69 0.55 0.12
N TRP A 195 14.54 -0.42 0.43
CA TRP A 195 15.68 -0.20 1.32
C TRP A 195 16.92 -0.99 0.94
N GLU A 196 18.06 -0.47 1.36
CA GLU A 196 19.35 -1.16 1.30
C GLU A 196 20.07 -1.08 2.65
N GLU A 197 20.67 -2.19 3.04
CA GLU A 197 21.47 -2.32 4.25
C GLU A 197 22.82 -1.59 4.11
N ARG A 198 23.20 -0.83 5.13
CA ARG A 198 24.54 -0.27 5.29
C ARG A 198 25.54 -1.30 5.84
N PRO A 199 26.86 -0.98 5.83
CA PRO A 199 27.86 -1.84 6.46
C PRO A 199 27.66 -2.17 7.94
N ASP A 200 26.95 -1.31 8.67
CA ASP A 200 26.60 -1.45 10.08
C ASP A 200 25.26 -2.21 10.30
N GLY A 201 24.61 -2.67 9.23
CA GLY A 201 23.35 -3.42 9.29
C GLY A 201 22.09 -2.55 9.27
N VAL A 202 22.23 -1.22 9.26
CA VAL A 202 21.09 -0.30 9.28
C VAL A 202 20.48 -0.16 7.89
N TRP A 203 19.15 -0.24 7.79
CA TRP A 203 18.43 -0.04 6.53
C TRP A 203 18.35 1.43 6.16
N GLN A 204 18.47 1.73 4.87
CA GLN A 204 18.38 3.08 4.32
C GLN A 204 17.38 3.13 3.18
N PRO A 205 16.54 4.18 3.11
CA PRO A 205 15.59 4.35 2.03
C PRO A 205 16.35 4.43 0.71
N THR A 206 15.91 3.68 -0.29
CA THR A 206 16.62 3.52 -1.56
C THR A 206 15.62 3.47 -2.70
N VAL A 207 15.94 4.14 -3.80
CA VAL A 207 15.17 4.14 -5.05
C VAL A 207 16.04 3.57 -6.16
N TRP A 208 15.44 2.75 -7.02
CA TRP A 208 16.01 2.31 -8.28
C TRP A 208 15.21 2.95 -9.40
N ARG A 209 15.78 3.97 -10.04
CA ARG A 209 15.14 4.72 -11.12
C ARG A 209 15.86 4.39 -12.42
N GLU A 210 15.13 3.82 -13.37
CA GLU A 210 15.68 3.49 -14.69
C GLU A 210 16.94 2.61 -14.62
N GLY A 211 17.00 1.75 -13.60
CA GLY A 211 18.13 0.86 -13.33
C GLY A 211 19.27 1.46 -12.49
N GLU A 212 19.24 2.77 -12.22
CA GLU A 212 20.23 3.43 -11.36
C GLU A 212 19.77 3.48 -9.91
N LYS A 213 20.66 3.10 -8.99
CA LYS A 213 20.42 3.14 -7.56
C LYS A 213 20.69 4.52 -6.97
N MET A 214 19.75 5.01 -6.16
CA MET A 214 19.86 6.23 -5.37
C MET A 214 19.50 5.97 -3.92
N ARG A 215 20.43 6.25 -3.00
CA ARG A 215 20.15 6.19 -1.56
C ARG A 215 19.56 7.51 -1.10
N LEU A 216 18.36 7.44 -0.52
CA LEU A 216 17.68 8.61 0.03
C LEU A 216 18.17 8.86 1.46
N SER A 217 18.29 10.13 1.83
CA SER A 217 18.53 10.62 3.19
C SER A 217 19.44 9.73 4.07
N PRO A 218 20.73 9.51 3.71
CA PRO A 218 21.58 8.60 4.47
C PRO A 218 21.72 9.01 5.94
N ASN A 219 21.35 8.13 6.86
CA ASN A 219 21.28 8.39 8.30
C ASN A 219 21.68 7.14 9.12
N LEU A 220 21.60 7.23 10.45
CA LEU A 220 22.01 6.16 11.39
C LEU A 220 20.84 5.29 11.89
N ALA A 221 19.61 5.54 11.44
CA ALA A 221 18.41 4.84 11.87
C ALA A 221 17.86 3.91 10.78
N PHE A 222 17.13 2.88 11.22
CA PHE A 222 16.43 1.95 10.34
C PHE A 222 15.29 2.68 9.64
N THR A 223 15.54 3.11 8.42
CA THR A 223 14.66 3.93 7.59
C THR A 223 14.47 3.28 6.22
N THR A 224 13.32 3.51 5.61
CA THR A 224 12.84 2.75 4.45
C THR A 224 11.95 3.62 3.57
N CYS A 225 11.88 3.30 2.27
CA CYS A 225 10.75 3.70 1.42
C CYS A 225 9.71 2.58 1.44
N GLU A 226 8.44 2.92 1.51
CA GLU A 226 7.34 1.94 1.56
C GLU A 226 6.39 2.04 0.35
N ALA A 227 6.19 3.23 -0.20
CA ALA A 227 5.28 3.42 -1.33
C ALA A 227 5.78 4.52 -2.30
N ILE A 228 5.31 4.44 -3.55
CA ILE A 228 5.64 5.33 -4.66
C ILE A 228 4.38 5.57 -5.51
N ASN A 229 4.20 6.78 -6.04
CA ASN A 229 3.05 7.08 -6.89
C ASN A 229 3.22 6.56 -8.32
N ALA A 230 2.14 6.56 -9.12
CA ALA A 230 2.15 6.07 -10.50
C ALA A 230 3.27 6.65 -11.38
N SER A 231 3.58 7.94 -11.24
CA SER A 231 4.61 8.61 -12.05
C SER A 231 6.04 8.40 -11.54
N GLY A 232 6.16 7.95 -10.29
CA GLY A 232 7.41 7.73 -9.58
C GLY A 232 8.17 9.00 -9.21
N ASP A 233 7.54 10.16 -9.24
CA ASP A 233 8.11 11.42 -8.77
C ASP A 233 7.91 11.66 -7.27
N ILE A 234 7.03 10.89 -6.61
CA ILE A 234 6.78 10.97 -5.17
C ILE A 234 6.98 9.60 -4.52
N VAL A 235 7.84 9.56 -3.52
CA VAL A 235 8.13 8.36 -2.69
C VAL A 235 7.85 8.70 -1.23
N VAL A 236 7.31 7.76 -0.45
CA VAL A 236 7.06 7.94 0.98
C VAL A 236 7.63 6.78 1.80
N GLY A 237 7.81 7.02 3.09
CA GLY A 237 8.40 6.04 4.00
C GLY A 237 8.75 6.68 5.34
N SER A 238 9.95 6.36 5.84
CA SER A 238 10.47 6.92 7.09
C SER A 238 11.83 7.58 6.91
N GLY A 239 11.98 8.80 7.41
CA GLY A 239 13.26 9.51 7.58
C GLY A 239 13.72 9.52 9.03
N PHE A 240 14.75 10.31 9.33
CA PHE A 240 15.31 10.40 10.68
C PHE A 240 15.45 11.84 11.15
N LEU A 241 14.81 12.15 12.28
CA LEU A 241 14.92 13.46 12.92
C LEU A 241 16.04 13.42 13.96
N GLU A 242 17.22 13.94 13.61
CA GLU A 242 18.43 13.81 14.43
C GLU A 242 18.30 14.41 15.83
N PHE A 243 17.57 15.52 15.96
CA PHE A 243 17.45 16.25 17.22
C PHE A 243 16.75 15.44 18.31
N THR A 244 15.68 14.73 17.96
CA THR A 244 14.91 13.89 18.89
C THR A 244 15.21 12.41 18.76
N GLN A 245 16.05 12.04 17.78
CA GLN A 245 16.40 10.67 17.40
C GLN A 245 15.18 9.78 17.14
N ASN A 246 14.13 10.34 16.55
CA ASN A 246 12.96 9.59 16.12
C ASN A 246 13.06 9.26 14.63
N ARG A 247 12.48 8.14 14.23
CA ARG A 247 12.11 7.92 12.82
C ARG A 247 10.81 8.69 12.58
N VAL A 248 10.72 9.41 11.49
CA VAL A 248 9.59 10.28 11.18
C VAL A 248 9.00 9.89 9.84
N ALA A 249 7.70 10.08 9.64
CA ALA A 249 7.12 9.90 8.32
C ALA A 249 7.77 10.93 7.38
N SER A 250 8.19 10.49 6.20
CA SER A 250 8.86 11.34 5.22
C SER A 250 8.28 11.13 3.84
N ILE A 251 8.33 12.20 3.05
CA ILE A 251 8.04 12.20 1.62
C ILE A 251 9.27 12.71 0.88
N TRP A 252 9.59 12.11 -0.25
CA TRP A 252 10.65 12.54 -1.14
C TRP A 252 10.06 12.87 -2.50
N ARG A 253 10.40 14.05 -3.03
CA ARG A 253 9.93 14.52 -4.35
C ARG A 253 11.09 14.65 -5.31
N TRP A 254 10.90 14.11 -6.51
CA TRP A 254 11.85 14.25 -7.60
C TRP A 254 11.85 15.70 -8.11
N ASP A 255 13.01 16.33 -8.12
CA ASP A 255 13.17 17.71 -8.64
C ASP A 255 13.70 17.77 -10.08
N GLY A 256 13.91 16.61 -10.71
CA GLY A 256 14.55 16.48 -12.01
C GLY A 256 15.97 15.90 -11.95
N ALA A 257 16.60 15.85 -10.78
CA ALA A 257 17.95 15.33 -10.59
C ALA A 257 18.10 14.45 -9.34
N GLU A 258 17.42 14.79 -8.26
CA GLU A 258 17.43 14.03 -7.02
C GLU A 258 16.06 14.01 -6.33
N TYR A 259 15.94 13.14 -5.34
CA TYR A 259 14.77 13.06 -4.47
C TYR A 259 15.00 13.96 -3.24
N VAL A 260 14.26 15.06 -3.16
CA VAL A 260 14.34 16.02 -2.06
C VAL A 260 13.43 15.60 -0.93
N GLU A 261 14.00 15.38 0.27
CA GLU A 261 13.24 14.99 1.46
C GLU A 261 12.46 16.16 2.05
N GLN A 262 11.21 15.88 2.41
CA GLN A 262 10.41 16.64 3.36
C GLN A 262 9.99 15.69 4.48
N GLN A 263 10.39 16.01 5.71
CA GLN A 263 9.92 15.31 6.91
C GLN A 263 8.51 15.78 7.25
N LEU A 264 7.57 14.84 7.38
CA LEU A 264 6.16 15.09 7.72
C LEU A 264 5.92 15.22 9.22
N ASP A 265 6.97 15.05 10.02
CA ASP A 265 7.00 15.12 11.49
C ASP A 265 6.33 13.91 12.18
N LEU A 266 6.02 14.06 13.47
CA LEU A 266 5.38 13.11 14.36
C LEU A 266 4.07 13.69 14.91
N LEU A 267 3.17 12.83 15.37
CA LEU A 267 2.02 13.31 16.12
C LEU A 267 2.44 13.92 17.49
N PRO A 268 1.72 14.94 17.98
CA PRO A 268 1.95 15.50 19.31
C PRO A 268 1.91 14.43 20.41
N GLY A 269 2.85 14.51 21.35
CA GLY A 269 2.97 13.53 22.44
C GLY A 269 3.84 12.32 22.11
N THR A 270 4.36 12.22 20.88
CA THR A 270 5.34 11.19 20.52
C THR A 270 6.63 11.36 21.33
N PRO A 271 7.03 10.37 22.15
CA PRO A 271 8.22 10.52 22.99
C PRO A 271 9.51 10.53 22.17
N ALA A 272 10.41 11.46 22.48
CA ALA A 272 11.76 11.46 21.92
C ALA A 272 12.47 10.12 22.20
N PHE A 273 13.34 9.70 21.29
CA PHE A 273 14.11 8.44 21.33
C PHE A 273 13.28 7.16 21.30
N GLN A 274 11.96 7.20 21.50
CA GLN A 274 11.15 5.99 21.64
C GLN A 274 10.02 5.88 20.62
N GLY A 275 9.28 6.96 20.40
CA GLY A 275 8.23 6.97 19.39
C GLY A 275 8.79 7.07 17.98
N TRP A 276 7.94 6.82 17.00
CA TRP A 276 8.32 6.92 15.59
C TRP A 276 7.10 6.94 14.69
N ALA A 277 7.26 7.45 13.48
CA ALA A 277 6.23 7.37 12.44
C ALA A 277 6.81 6.83 11.13
N ILE A 278 5.92 6.28 10.31
CA ILE A 278 6.22 5.80 8.97
C ILE A 278 5.01 6.06 8.07
N ALA A 279 5.26 6.58 6.87
CA ALA A 279 4.27 6.63 5.82
C ALA A 279 4.30 5.30 5.04
N THR A 280 3.15 4.68 4.82
CA THR A 280 3.02 3.36 4.18
C THR A 280 2.23 3.41 2.88
N GLY A 281 1.56 4.51 2.57
CA GLY A 281 0.82 4.68 1.32
C GLY A 281 0.63 6.14 0.95
N LEU A 282 0.31 6.39 -0.32
CA LEU A 282 0.00 7.71 -0.87
C LEU A 282 -0.96 7.60 -2.06
N SER A 283 -1.74 8.66 -2.30
CA SER A 283 -2.47 8.82 -3.57
C SER A 283 -1.52 9.17 -4.72
N ASP A 284 -1.97 8.93 -5.96
CA ASP A 284 -1.13 9.12 -7.15
C ASP A 284 -0.70 10.57 -7.36
N ASP A 285 -1.58 11.50 -7.00
CA ASP A 285 -1.29 12.94 -7.04
C ASP A 285 -0.47 13.43 -5.84
N GLY A 286 -0.18 12.55 -4.87
CA GLY A 286 0.55 12.87 -3.65
C GLY A 286 -0.18 13.82 -2.70
N SER A 287 -1.48 14.06 -2.90
CA SER A 287 -2.28 14.95 -2.06
C SER A 287 -2.61 14.35 -0.69
N ILE A 288 -2.63 13.02 -0.59
CA ILE A 288 -2.85 12.27 0.64
C ILE A 288 -1.69 11.30 0.85
N VAL A 289 -1.11 11.34 2.05
CA VAL A 289 -0.13 10.36 2.54
C VAL A 289 -0.66 9.74 3.82
N VAL A 290 -0.53 8.43 3.98
CA VAL A 290 -1.06 7.68 5.11
C VAL A 290 0.00 6.81 5.77
N GLY A 291 -0.26 6.36 6.99
CA GLY A 291 0.61 5.43 7.69
C GLY A 291 0.30 5.31 9.18
N THR A 292 1.34 5.13 9.98
CA THR A 292 1.22 4.88 11.42
C THR A 292 2.23 5.69 12.23
N ASN A 293 1.79 6.24 13.37
CA ASN A 293 2.64 6.85 14.39
C ASN A 293 2.58 6.02 15.68
N PHE A 294 3.71 5.50 16.10
CA PHE A 294 3.90 4.73 17.33
C PHE A 294 4.41 5.60 18.46
N TYR A 295 3.83 5.44 19.65
CA TYR A 295 4.25 6.14 20.87
C TYR A 295 5.30 5.36 21.69
N SER A 296 5.76 4.22 21.18
CA SER A 296 6.80 3.40 21.80
C SER A 296 7.69 2.70 20.76
N GLN A 297 8.84 2.18 21.19
CA GLN A 297 9.74 1.42 20.31
C GLN A 297 9.21 0.02 20.00
N SER A 298 8.30 -0.50 20.82
CA SER A 298 7.82 -1.87 20.72
C SER A 298 6.80 -2.00 19.58
N PRO A 299 7.03 -2.89 18.60
CA PRO A 299 5.98 -3.27 17.66
C PRO A 299 4.72 -3.73 18.42
N GLY A 300 3.56 -3.24 18.02
CA GLY A 300 2.28 -3.50 18.70
C GLY A 300 2.04 -2.68 19.98
N GLY A 301 2.88 -1.68 20.26
CA GLY A 301 2.60 -0.67 21.28
C GLY A 301 1.47 0.29 20.88
N SER A 302 1.17 1.26 21.76
CA SER A 302 0.20 2.31 21.44
C SER A 302 0.60 3.04 20.16
N ALA A 303 -0.36 3.16 19.24
CA ALA A 303 -0.20 3.78 17.94
C ALA A 303 -1.48 4.49 17.53
N ASP A 304 -1.34 5.49 16.66
CA ASP A 304 -2.43 6.12 15.92
C ASP A 304 -2.13 5.99 14.43
N GLY A 305 -3.18 5.77 13.63
CA GLY A 305 -3.10 6.01 12.19
C GLY A 305 -2.83 7.48 11.92
N ILE A 306 -2.08 7.77 10.86
CA ILE A 306 -1.81 9.14 10.42
C ILE A 306 -2.34 9.38 9.02
N VAL A 307 -2.79 10.62 8.79
CA VAL A 307 -3.05 11.18 7.46
C VAL A 307 -2.30 12.49 7.37
N TRP A 308 -1.60 12.71 6.26
CA TRP A 308 -0.99 13.97 5.91
C TRP A 308 -1.58 14.48 4.61
N THR A 309 -1.87 15.78 4.59
CA THR A 309 -2.15 16.56 3.37
C THR A 309 -1.39 17.88 3.48
N GLU A 310 -1.16 18.57 2.36
CA GLU A 310 -0.56 19.91 2.40
C GLU A 310 -1.38 20.90 3.25
N ALA A 311 -2.71 20.77 3.23
CA ALA A 311 -3.61 21.70 3.91
C ALA A 311 -3.63 21.51 5.43
N THR A 312 -3.54 20.25 5.90
CA THR A 312 -3.68 19.92 7.32
C THR A 312 -2.36 19.69 8.02
N GLY A 313 -1.29 19.41 7.28
CA GLY A 313 -0.12 18.74 7.84
C GLY A 313 -0.49 17.34 8.35
N LEU A 314 0.35 16.80 9.23
CA LEU A 314 0.16 15.47 9.81
C LEU A 314 -0.88 15.51 10.93
N VAL A 315 -1.94 14.72 10.78
CA VAL A 315 -3.03 14.60 11.76
C VAL A 315 -3.34 13.14 12.05
N LYS A 316 -4.07 12.88 13.14
CA LYS A 316 -4.60 11.54 13.42
C LYS A 316 -5.60 11.15 12.34
N ALA A 317 -5.52 9.91 11.87
CA ALA A 317 -6.41 9.39 10.85
C ALA A 317 -7.88 9.42 11.29
N LYS A 318 -8.16 9.07 12.55
CA LYS A 318 -9.53 9.16 13.11
C LYS A 318 -10.09 10.57 13.01
N ASP A 319 -9.30 11.59 13.35
CA ASP A 319 -9.73 12.99 13.29
C ASP A 319 -9.97 13.44 11.85
N TYR A 320 -9.08 13.05 10.92
CA TYR A 320 -9.26 13.30 9.50
C TYR A 320 -10.55 12.66 8.96
N LEU A 321 -10.77 11.38 9.25
CA LEU A 321 -11.94 10.62 8.77
C LEU A 321 -13.25 11.18 9.36
N VAL A 322 -13.26 11.56 10.64
CA VAL A 322 -14.43 12.24 11.24
C VAL A 322 -14.70 13.59 10.55
N ALA A 323 -13.65 14.33 10.17
CA ALA A 323 -13.81 15.56 9.39
C ALA A 323 -14.34 15.31 7.97
N GLN A 324 -14.09 14.13 7.39
CA GLN A 324 -14.72 13.67 6.15
C GLN A 324 -16.17 13.18 6.35
N GLY A 325 -16.66 13.11 7.59
CA GLY A 325 -18.04 12.76 7.95
C GLY A 325 -18.23 11.32 8.44
N PHE A 326 -17.14 10.57 8.65
CA PHE A 326 -17.27 9.21 9.19
C PHE A 326 -17.65 9.27 10.66
N GLU A 327 -18.51 8.35 11.07
CA GLU A 327 -18.87 8.15 12.48
C GLU A 327 -18.25 6.84 12.97
N PHE A 328 -17.51 6.93 14.07
CA PHE A 328 -16.94 5.78 14.75
C PHE A 328 -17.49 5.69 16.16
N GLU A 329 -17.73 4.47 16.65
CA GLU A 329 -18.01 4.27 18.07
C GLU A 329 -16.81 4.72 18.92
N ASP A 330 -17.06 5.25 20.11
CA ASP A 330 -16.00 5.70 21.04
C ASP A 330 -15.00 4.59 21.40
N SER A 331 -15.41 3.32 21.29
CA SER A 331 -14.56 2.15 21.54
C SER A 331 -13.64 1.77 20.39
N ILE A 332 -13.72 2.43 19.23
CA ILE A 332 -12.91 2.12 18.06
C ILE A 332 -11.82 3.17 17.92
N ASP A 333 -10.56 2.75 18.04
CA ASP A 333 -9.41 3.58 17.70
C ASP A 333 -8.81 3.16 16.37
N ILE A 334 -8.49 4.13 15.51
CA ILE A 334 -7.75 3.87 14.27
C ILE A 334 -6.26 3.89 14.61
N ILE A 335 -5.66 2.71 14.63
CA ILE A 335 -4.29 2.51 15.11
C ILE A 335 -3.24 2.49 13.99
N GLY A 336 -3.69 2.46 12.73
CA GLY A 336 -2.85 2.49 11.54
C GLY A 336 -3.70 2.70 10.29
N VAL A 337 -3.10 3.24 9.23
CA VAL A 337 -3.70 3.30 7.90
C VAL A 337 -2.72 2.66 6.94
N ALA A 338 -3.03 1.46 6.45
CA ALA A 338 -2.11 0.66 5.66
C ALA A 338 -1.89 1.27 4.27
N SER A 339 -2.98 1.66 3.60
CA SER A 339 -2.95 2.19 2.23
C SER A 339 -4.13 3.14 1.97
N VAL A 340 -3.98 3.97 0.94
CA VAL A 340 -5.01 4.82 0.34
C VAL A 340 -5.03 4.53 -1.16
N SER A 341 -6.20 4.45 -1.78
CA SER A 341 -6.30 4.16 -3.21
C SER A 341 -5.59 5.24 -4.02
N PRO A 342 -5.04 4.89 -5.19
CA PRO A 342 -4.39 5.85 -6.08
C PRO A 342 -5.23 7.10 -6.37
N ASP A 343 -6.55 6.97 -6.51
CA ASP A 343 -7.47 8.09 -6.71
C ASP A 343 -7.94 8.82 -5.43
N ALA A 344 -7.28 8.53 -4.31
CA ALA A 344 -7.50 9.13 -2.99
C ALA A 344 -8.91 8.90 -2.39
N SER A 345 -9.72 8.01 -2.96
CA SER A 345 -11.12 7.85 -2.58
C SER A 345 -11.40 6.77 -1.54
N THR A 346 -10.44 5.87 -1.28
CA THR A 346 -10.65 4.72 -0.39
C THR A 346 -9.42 4.52 0.50
N PHE A 347 -9.64 4.15 1.76
CA PHE A 347 -8.59 3.90 2.75
C PHE A 347 -8.70 2.47 3.29
N ILE A 348 -7.56 1.85 3.56
CA ILE A 348 -7.46 0.66 4.42
C ILE A 348 -6.96 1.11 5.79
N ALA A 349 -7.75 0.87 6.83
CA ALA A 349 -7.40 1.23 8.19
C ALA A 349 -7.43 0.02 9.14
N ASP A 350 -6.42 -0.06 9.99
CA ASP A 350 -6.40 -0.97 11.12
C ASP A 350 -7.02 -0.27 12.34
N TYR A 351 -7.81 -1.03 13.09
CA TYR A 351 -8.47 -0.51 14.27
C TYR A 351 -8.34 -1.44 15.47
N PHE A 352 -8.40 -0.84 16.66
CA PHE A 352 -8.53 -1.55 17.92
C PHE A 352 -9.93 -1.30 18.50
N ASP A 353 -10.66 -2.38 18.82
CA ASP A 353 -11.93 -2.31 19.54
C ASP A 353 -11.71 -2.58 21.03
N HIS A 354 -11.86 -1.54 21.85
CA HIS A 354 -11.69 -1.60 23.31
C HIS A 354 -12.68 -2.53 24.02
N ARG A 355 -13.83 -2.85 23.41
CA ARG A 355 -14.82 -3.73 24.03
C ARG A 355 -14.41 -5.19 23.93
N THR A 356 -13.81 -5.57 22.81
CA THR A 356 -13.40 -6.95 22.51
C THR A 356 -11.91 -7.18 22.70
N SER A 357 -11.12 -6.10 22.83
CA SER A 357 -9.66 -6.13 22.82
C SER A 357 -9.09 -6.80 21.57
N GLN A 358 -9.75 -6.58 20.42
CA GLN A 358 -9.34 -7.14 19.13
C GLN A 358 -8.86 -6.04 18.20
N ILE A 359 -7.85 -6.40 17.40
CA ILE A 359 -7.44 -5.63 16.24
C ILE A 359 -8.21 -6.17 15.03
N GLY A 360 -8.73 -5.28 14.20
CA GLY A 360 -9.34 -5.61 12.92
C GLY A 360 -8.91 -4.65 11.82
N CYS A 361 -9.37 -4.92 10.61
CA CYS A 361 -9.14 -4.11 9.43
C CYS A 361 -10.48 -3.64 8.85
N MET A 362 -10.51 -2.43 8.32
CA MET A 362 -11.67 -1.87 7.64
C MET A 362 -11.29 -1.18 6.33
N ILE A 363 -12.23 -1.17 5.39
CA ILE A 363 -12.13 -0.42 4.14
C ILE A 363 -13.14 0.73 4.20
N LEU A 364 -12.64 1.95 4.05
CA LEU A 364 -13.37 3.20 4.21
C LEU A 364 -13.44 3.92 2.88
N ARG A 365 -14.63 4.13 2.33
CA ARG A 365 -14.80 4.85 1.06
C ARG A 365 -15.34 6.25 1.29
N LEU A 366 -14.61 7.25 0.81
CA LEU A 366 -15.03 8.64 0.79
C LEU A 366 -16.25 8.82 -0.11
N PRO A 367 -17.10 9.82 0.17
CA PRO A 367 -18.15 10.18 -0.77
C PRO A 367 -17.48 10.75 -2.02
N ARG A 368 -17.72 10.15 -3.18
CA ARG A 368 -17.28 10.74 -4.44
C ARG A 368 -18.26 11.82 -4.88
N ALA A 369 -17.73 12.98 -5.25
CA ALA A 369 -18.47 13.92 -6.09
C ALA A 369 -18.93 13.16 -7.34
N CYS A 370 -20.19 13.37 -7.74
CA CYS A 370 -20.69 12.76 -8.95
C CYS A 370 -19.89 13.32 -10.14
N SER A 371 -19.40 12.49 -11.07
CA SER A 371 -18.70 13.02 -12.26
C SER A 371 -19.60 13.87 -13.16
N ALA A 372 -20.91 13.81 -12.94
CA ALA A 372 -21.89 14.66 -13.59
C ALA A 372 -22.21 15.93 -12.78
N ASP A 373 -21.63 16.14 -11.59
CA ASP A 373 -21.69 17.36 -10.79
C ASP A 373 -20.48 18.22 -11.20
N LEU A 374 -20.66 19.03 -12.25
CA LEU A 374 -19.59 19.81 -12.86
C LEU A 374 -19.24 21.04 -12.04
N ASN A 375 -20.14 21.49 -11.16
CA ASN A 375 -19.94 22.68 -10.34
C ASN A 375 -19.44 22.34 -8.91
N GLY A 376 -19.48 21.07 -8.51
CA GLY A 376 -18.98 20.55 -7.24
C GLY A 376 -19.84 20.92 -6.04
N ASP A 377 -21.11 21.26 -6.23
CA ASP A 377 -22.04 21.65 -5.16
C ASP A 377 -22.73 20.46 -4.47
N GLY A 378 -22.50 19.24 -4.96
CA GLY A 378 -23.09 18.00 -4.45
C GLY A 378 -24.49 17.74 -4.97
N GLU A 379 -25.04 18.59 -5.84
CA GLU A 379 -26.32 18.43 -6.51
C GLU A 379 -26.11 18.21 -8.02
N LEU A 380 -26.91 17.33 -8.63
CA LEU A 380 -27.00 17.27 -10.09
C LEU A 380 -28.12 18.20 -10.54
N ASN A 381 -27.78 19.39 -10.99
CA ASN A 381 -28.73 20.42 -11.36
C ASN A 381 -28.38 21.05 -12.73
N PHE A 382 -29.11 22.10 -13.11
CA PHE A 382 -28.94 22.70 -14.44
C PHE A 382 -27.62 23.46 -14.59
N PHE A 383 -26.88 23.68 -13.50
CA PHE A 383 -25.53 24.24 -13.53
C PHE A 383 -24.48 23.19 -13.94
N ASP A 384 -24.85 21.92 -14.02
CA ASP A 384 -23.96 20.81 -14.39
C ASP A 384 -24.11 20.33 -15.84
N VAL A 385 -24.83 21.08 -16.67
CA VAL A 385 -25.02 20.76 -18.08
C VAL A 385 -24.20 21.74 -18.93
N SER A 386 -23.15 21.22 -19.58
CA SER A 386 -22.29 21.97 -20.50
C SER A 386 -22.98 22.35 -21.80
#